data_AF-A0A2U2BE33-F1
#
_entry.id   AF-A0A2U2BE33-F1
#
_cell.length_a   1.000
_cell.length_b   1.000
_cell.length_c   1.000
_cell.angle_alpha   90.00
_cell.angle_beta   90.00
_cell.angle_gamma   90.00
#
_symmetry.space_group_name_H-M   'P 1'
#
loop_
_entity.id
_entity.type
_entity.pdbx_description
1 polymer ?
#
loop_
_entity_poly.entity_id
_entity_poly.type
_entity_poly.pdbx_seq_one_letter_code
_entity_poly.pdbx_strand_id
1 'polypeptide(L)'
;MEFKKLELETENRGLKGWIKTRHFKTSIISIVVGAAAGFGYYYFSEAKAFDSVIFTEAFKFIAMGGFLGFFVTNSPCARGRC
;
A
#
# COMPACT_ATOMS: atom_id res chain seq x y z
N MET A 1 12.69 -33.29 15.19
CA MET A 1 12.20 -32.24 14.27
C MET A 1 13.42 -31.69 13.55
N GLU A 2 13.64 -32.13 12.31
CA GLU A 2 14.72 -31.58 11.49
C GLU A 2 14.26 -30.22 10.96
N PHE A 3 14.83 -29.16 11.52
CA PHE A 3 14.68 -27.82 10.96
C PHE A 3 15.35 -27.84 9.59
N LYS A 4 14.54 -27.88 8.52
CA LYS A 4 14.97 -27.41 7.21
C LYS A 4 15.47 -25.99 7.42
N LYS A 5 16.79 -25.82 7.47
CA LYS A 5 17.44 -24.53 7.34
C LYS A 5 16.90 -23.97 6.03
N LEU A 6 15.99 -23.00 6.11
CA LEU A 6 15.73 -22.14 4.97
C LEU A 6 17.10 -21.61 4.61
N GLU A 7 17.62 -22.07 3.48
CA GLU A 7 18.68 -21.41 2.77
C GLU A 7 18.15 -19.99 2.55
N LEU A 8 18.46 -19.12 3.51
CA LEU A 8 18.50 -17.69 3.34
C LEU A 8 19.63 -17.49 2.33
N GLU A 9 19.39 -17.88 1.08
CA GLU A 9 20.10 -17.35 -0.06
C GLU A 9 20.02 -15.86 0.18
N THR A 10 21.15 -15.26 0.53
CA THR A 10 21.32 -13.82 0.69
C THR A 10 21.06 -13.27 -0.69
N GLU A 11 19.78 -13.14 -0.98
CA GLU A 11 19.25 -12.75 -2.25
C GLU A 11 19.68 -11.30 -2.38
N ASN A 12 20.83 -11.13 -3.00
CA ASN A 12 21.41 -9.86 -3.41
C ASN A 12 20.54 -9.29 -4.55
N ARG A 13 19.21 -9.36 -4.42
CA ARG A 13 18.23 -8.61 -5.20
C ARG A 13 18.30 -7.19 -4.66
N GLY A 14 19.32 -6.44 -5.07
CA GLY A 14 19.36 -4.99 -4.89
C GLY A 14 18.02 -4.38 -5.31
N LEU A 15 17.69 -3.17 -4.82
CA LEU A 15 16.39 -2.48 -4.94
C LEU A 15 15.52 -2.82 -6.19
N LYS A 16 16.13 -2.95 -7.37
CA LYS A 16 15.49 -3.43 -8.62
C LYS A 16 14.80 -4.80 -8.52
N GLY A 17 15.38 -5.78 -7.84
CA GLY A 17 14.81 -7.12 -7.67
C GLY A 17 13.61 -7.14 -6.72
N TRP A 18 13.63 -6.28 -5.70
CA TRP A 18 12.50 -6.10 -4.78
C TRP A 18 11.29 -5.47 -5.50
N ILE A 19 11.53 -4.43 -6.31
CA ILE A 19 10.50 -3.74 -7.10
C ILE A 19 9.89 -4.65 -8.18
N LYS A 20 10.65 -5.63 -8.69
CA LYS A 20 10.20 -6.54 -9.75
C LYS A 20 9.29 -7.68 -9.25
N THR A 21 9.20 -7.89 -7.93
CA THR A 21 8.31 -8.93 -7.40
C THR A 21 6.84 -8.60 -7.70
N ARG A 22 6.09 -9.61 -8.15
CA ARG A 22 4.66 -9.47 -8.50
C ARG A 22 3.84 -8.91 -7.33
N HIS A 23 4.21 -9.27 -6.11
CA HIS A 23 3.58 -8.75 -4.89
C HIS A 23 3.84 -7.27 -4.64
N PHE A 24 5.06 -6.79 -4.88
CA PHE A 24 5.36 -5.37 -4.71
C PHE A 24 4.58 -4.51 -5.71
N LYS A 25 4.42 -4.99 -6.94
CA LYS A 25 3.56 -4.34 -7.94
C LYS A 25 2.09 -4.30 -7.51
N THR A 26 1.53 -5.40 -7.01
CA THR A 26 0.14 -5.41 -6.53
C THR A 26 -0.07 -4.49 -5.35
N SER A 27 0.91 -4.41 -4.43
CA SER A 27 0.84 -3.49 -3.29
C SER A 27 0.97 -2.03 -3.71
N ILE A 28 1.84 -1.69 -4.66
CA ILE A 28 1.90 -0.31 -5.18
C ILE A 28 0.59 0.06 -5.85
N ILE A 29 0.02 -0.83 -6.68
CA ILE A 29 -1.24 -0.57 -7.37
C ILE A 29 -2.37 -0.38 -6.37
N SER A 30 -2.47 -1.22 -5.32
CA SER A 30 -3.51 -1.06 -4.31
C SER A 30 -3.36 0.23 -3.50
N ILE A 31 -2.13 0.63 -3.17
CA ILE A 31 -1.86 1.91 -2.49
C ILE A 31 -2.30 3.08 -3.38
N VAL A 32 -1.93 3.07 -4.66
CA VAL A 32 -2.29 4.14 -5.61
C VAL A 32 -3.80 4.21 -5.81
N VAL A 33 -4.48 3.06 -5.94
CA VAL A 33 -5.95 3.00 -6.06
C VAL A 33 -6.63 3.50 -4.78
N GLY A 34 -6.15 3.08 -3.60
CA GLY A 34 -6.67 3.54 -2.32
C GLY A 34 -6.48 5.04 -2.09
N ALA A 35 -5.31 5.57 -2.46
CA ALA A 35 -5.02 7.00 -2.41
C ALA A 35 -5.91 7.81 -3.36
N ALA A 36 -6.09 7.35 -4.60
CA ALA A 36 -6.96 8.00 -5.57
C ALA A 36 -8.43 7.98 -5.13
N ALA A 37 -8.90 6.85 -4.57
CA ALA A 37 -10.24 6.73 -4.02
C ALA A 37 -10.47 7.65 -2.81
N GLY A 38 -9.50 7.72 -1.89
CA GLY A 38 -9.56 8.61 -0.72
C GLY A 38 -9.54 10.09 -1.11
N PHE A 39 -8.70 10.47 -2.07
CA PHE A 39 -8.68 11.82 -2.63
C PHE A 39 -9.99 12.16 -3.34
N GLY A 40 -10.54 11.24 -4.15
CA GLY A 40 -11.84 11.41 -4.79
C GLY A 40 -12.96 11.60 -3.76
N TYR A 41 -12.98 10.76 -2.72
CA TYR A 41 -13.94 10.91 -1.62
C TYR A 41 -13.86 12.29 -0.98
N TYR A 42 -12.66 12.73 -0.59
CA TYR A 42 -12.42 14.06 -0.03
C TYR A 42 -12.87 15.18 -0.97
N TYR A 43 -12.52 15.08 -2.25
CA TYR A 43 -12.90 16.06 -3.26
C TYR A 43 -14.43 16.17 -3.40
N PHE A 44 -15.17 15.07 -3.41
CA PHE A 44 -16.64 15.10 -3.54
C PHE A 44 -17.36 15.41 -2.22
N SER A 45 -16.79 15.06 -1.06
CA SER A 45 -17.42 15.26 0.25
C SER A 45 -17.15 16.65 0.84
N GLU A 46 -15.93 17.18 0.66
CA GLU A 46 -15.44 18.40 1.31
C GLU A 46 -15.21 19.57 0.34
N ALA A 47 -15.78 19.54 -0.87
CA ALA A 47 -15.71 20.62 -1.87
C ALA A 47 -16.18 22.02 -1.41
N LYS A 48 -16.62 22.18 -0.16
CA LYS A 48 -16.96 23.48 0.42
C LYS A 48 -15.69 24.16 0.92
N ALA A 49 -15.17 25.05 0.08
CA ALA A 49 -14.05 25.96 0.33
C ALA A 49 -12.66 25.35 0.17
N PHE A 50 -12.22 25.27 -1.09
CA PHE A 50 -10.79 25.27 -1.47
C PHE A 50 -10.01 26.50 -0.93
N ASP A 51 -10.70 27.46 -0.32
CA ASP A 51 -10.12 28.67 0.28
C ASP A 51 -9.21 28.36 1.49
N SER A 52 -9.41 27.19 2.11
CA SER A 52 -8.49 26.64 3.10
C SER A 52 -8.36 25.13 2.88
N VAL A 53 -7.69 24.71 1.79
CA VAL A 53 -7.20 23.33 1.72
C VAL A 53 -6.17 23.17 2.83
N ILE A 54 -6.63 22.69 3.97
CA ILE A 54 -5.79 22.27 5.07
C ILE A 54 -5.09 21.00 4.56
N PHE A 55 -3.93 21.18 3.93
CA PHE A 55 -3.10 20.11 3.34
C PHE A 55 -2.92 18.92 4.29
N THR A 56 -2.97 19.14 5.61
CA THR A 56 -2.92 18.09 6.63
C THR A 56 -4.14 17.17 6.62
N GLU A 57 -5.35 17.63 6.32
CA GLU A 57 -6.54 16.77 6.26
C GLU A 57 -6.53 15.90 5.00
N ALA A 58 -6.24 16.48 3.85
CA ALA A 58 -6.09 15.72 2.60
C ALA A 58 -4.99 14.65 2.71
N PHE A 59 -3.85 14.99 3.34
CA PHE A 59 -2.76 14.03 3.57
C PHE A 59 -3.19 12.88 4.50
N LYS A 60 -3.99 13.14 5.54
CA LYS A 60 -4.51 12.07 6.42
C LYS A 60 -5.37 11.07 5.65
N PHE A 61 -6.29 11.53 4.80
CA PHE A 61 -7.15 10.64 4.02
C PHE A 61 -6.36 9.83 2.98
N ILE A 62 -5.39 10.46 2.31
CA ILE A 62 -4.48 9.77 1.38
C ILE A 62 -3.64 8.72 2.11
N ALA A 63 -3.04 9.09 3.25
CA ALA A 63 -2.21 8.19 4.04
C ALA A 63 -3.04 7.00 4.58
N MET A 64 -4.25 7.26 5.07
CA MET A 64 -5.14 6.22 5.59
C MET A 64 -5.61 5.27 4.48
N GLY A 65 -5.99 5.79 3.32
CA GLY A 65 -6.34 4.99 2.14
C GLY A 65 -5.16 4.13 1.64
N GLY A 66 -3.96 4.72 1.61
CA GLY A 66 -2.73 3.99 1.27
C GLY A 66 -2.38 2.90 2.28
N PHE A 67 -2.53 3.18 3.58
CA PHE A 67 -2.26 2.22 4.64
C PHE A 67 -3.21 1.03 4.59
N LEU A 68 -4.51 1.28 4.40
CA LEU A 68 -5.49 0.22 4.20
C LEU A 68 -5.19 -0.62 2.94
N GLY A 69 -4.88 0.04 1.82
CA GLY A 69 -4.51 -0.64 0.58
C GLY A 69 -3.26 -1.53 0.73
N PHE A 70 -2.29 -1.08 1.53
CA PHE A 70 -1.09 -1.86 1.87
C PHE A 70 -1.42 -3.05 2.78
N PHE A 71 -2.24 -2.87 3.81
CA PHE A 71 -2.62 -3.94 4.73
C PHE A 71 -3.40 -5.04 4.03
N VAL A 72 -4.34 -4.67 3.16
CA VAL A 72 -5.12 -5.64 2.39
C VAL A 72 -4.20 -6.55 1.57
N THR A 73 -3.21 -5.98 0.86
CA THR A 73 -2.32 -6.77 -0.01
C THR A 73 -1.17 -7.46 0.72
N ASN A 74 -0.76 -6.99 1.90
CA ASN A 74 0.26 -7.65 2.72
C ASN A 74 -0.30 -8.60 3.79
N SER A 75 -1.62 -8.76 3.87
CA SER A 75 -2.25 -9.72 4.79
C SER A 75 -1.89 -11.18 4.45
N PRO A 76 -1.87 -12.10 5.43
CA PRO A 76 -1.68 -13.53 5.20
C PRO A 76 -2.81 -14.15 4.35
N CYS A 77 -4.02 -13.60 4.41
CA CYS A 77 -5.14 -14.00 3.54
C CYS A 77 -4.94 -13.62 2.07
N ALA A 78 -4.34 -12.47 1.76
CA ALA A 78 -3.98 -12.13 0.38
C ALA A 78 -2.87 -13.02 -0.20
N ARG A 79 -2.21 -13.83 0.65
CA ARG A 79 -1.21 -14.83 0.25
C ARG A 79 -1.76 -16.25 0.14
N GLY A 80 -3.07 -16.45 0.27
CA GLY A 80 -3.69 -17.80 0.25
C GLY A 80 -3.18 -18.71 1.36
N ARG A 81 -2.73 -18.11 2.48
CA ARG A 81 -2.32 -18.82 3.71
C ARG A 81 -3.32 -18.60 4.86
N CYS A 82 -4.54 -18.28 4.47
CA CYS A 82 -5.75 -18.60 5.22
C CYS A 82 -6.18 -19.99 4.73
#